data_AF-A0A5E5Q876-F1
#
_entry.id   AF-A0A5E5Q876-F1
#
_cell.length_a   1.000
_cell.length_b   1.000
_cell.length_c   1.000
_cell.angle_alpha   90.00
_cell.angle_beta   90.00
_cell.angle_gamma   90.00
#
_symmetry.space_group_name_H-M   'P 1'
#
loop_
_entity.id
_entity.type
_entity.pdbx_description
1 polymer ?
#
loop_
_entity_poly.entity_id
_entity_poly.type
_entity_poly.pdbx_seq_one_letter_code
_entity_poly.pdbx_strand_id
1 'polypeptide(L)'
;LSTIARKCAENTLAYHLENKFNKSGLDIDVSVDMLKDIAGLSLGDQLTRIESAKSEFERLLSKDEINLEKNAARKAWTEECVRKASEIASGITKSRQALNAWESRAVTNELKAFPGPRDTHYVVVQLENDLKIVENSVAMASKYPRKSTLIQMDKKGGYRIVHGPKLHKIKADNIKILFIGHGDNWLKTTGGRTANGIVDHVVALRGVLPAQSSIDTVAIKGCKPGNDFSKDVAMGLKARNIETKVSSRLGISRSQPGGRMMVNDRYHLDEGKVVWGYKDGELTQFDPYTDDNYHLVVSVGEDGSLQLNRSIEGLEGELKIRVMASDFDTTLAVLKELENQLPDDTSMAQINIKMGDGSADWYATHGAFGYSILVTNLSNRLNANVLAYSPSSGPNRGSYASRYVHGVTRVEGLETNGLAYGLVFYDANTSSYVTFSYQKDQPSLIYNFAKRPNTDKVIIAIIESDSYSKQELLEKFKCAINLMDGAAFEIEIVTKNDKISVDDYKAMVSFLSRELHVRVEAYNTCTQTKPWLSINSDDSQVTEDLGARHLSETTPYQDKKIQSWENLTQEQTNKLTTESQKTK
;
A
#
# COMPACT_ATOMS: atom_id res chain seq x y z
N LEU A 1 -31.33 -10.14 11.04
CA LEU A 1 -32.43 -9.13 11.03
C LEU A 1 -32.16 -7.87 10.18
N SER A 2 -31.07 -7.71 9.39
CA SER A 2 -30.91 -6.53 8.49
C SER A 2 -30.66 -6.82 7.01
N THR A 3 -30.26 -8.03 6.60
CA THR A 3 -30.42 -8.46 5.19
C THR A 3 -31.85 -8.92 4.96
N ILE A 4 -32.39 -9.71 5.91
CA ILE A 4 -33.78 -10.18 5.92
C ILE A 4 -34.77 -9.03 6.11
N ALA A 5 -34.50 -7.98 6.91
CA ALA A 5 -35.47 -6.87 7.04
C ALA A 5 -35.50 -5.92 5.83
N ARG A 6 -34.38 -5.79 5.09
CA ARG A 6 -34.29 -4.96 3.89
C ARG A 6 -34.79 -5.71 2.65
N LYS A 7 -34.46 -7.00 2.56
CA LYS A 7 -35.08 -7.96 1.64
C LYS A 7 -36.54 -8.23 2.00
N CYS A 8 -36.96 -8.10 3.26
CA CYS A 8 -38.37 -8.02 3.67
C CYS A 8 -38.95 -6.63 3.47
N ALA A 9 -38.21 -5.54 3.30
CA ALA A 9 -38.82 -4.25 2.95
C ALA A 9 -39.14 -4.22 1.45
N GLU A 10 -38.19 -4.68 0.62
CA GLU A 10 -38.39 -4.94 -0.80
C GLU A 10 -39.39 -6.06 -1.02
N ASN A 11 -39.24 -7.22 -0.35
CA ASN A 11 -40.25 -8.27 -0.44
C ASN A 11 -41.53 -7.84 0.23
N THR A 12 -41.64 -7.06 1.31
CA THR A 12 -42.97 -6.71 1.84
C THR A 12 -43.65 -5.69 0.96
N LEU A 13 -42.93 -4.70 0.41
CA LEU A 13 -43.50 -3.76 -0.55
C LEU A 13 -43.81 -4.48 -1.86
N ALA A 14 -42.85 -5.19 -2.49
CA ALA A 14 -43.07 -5.99 -3.70
C ALA A 14 -44.10 -7.13 -3.52
N TYR A 15 -44.13 -7.84 -2.40
CA TYR A 15 -45.16 -8.86 -2.05
C TYR A 15 -46.50 -8.20 -1.74
N HIS A 16 -46.55 -7.01 -1.15
CA HIS A 16 -47.80 -6.24 -1.06
C HIS A 16 -48.26 -5.73 -2.42
N LEU A 17 -47.32 -5.36 -3.31
CA LEU A 17 -47.60 -4.98 -4.69
C LEU A 17 -48.15 -6.23 -5.45
N GLU A 18 -47.45 -7.37 -5.44
CA GLU A 18 -47.81 -8.63 -6.12
C GLU A 18 -49.09 -9.30 -5.58
N ASN A 19 -49.23 -9.49 -4.26
CA ASN A 19 -50.38 -10.23 -3.71
C ASN A 19 -51.70 -9.45 -3.70
N LYS A 20 -51.68 -8.11 -3.76
CA LYS A 20 -52.90 -7.30 -3.97
C LYS A 20 -53.20 -7.05 -5.44
N PHE A 21 -52.19 -7.08 -6.33
CA PHE A 21 -52.39 -6.98 -7.78
C PHE A 21 -53.23 -8.14 -8.32
N ASN A 22 -52.88 -9.38 -7.96
CA ASN A 22 -53.56 -10.57 -8.49
C ASN A 22 -54.99 -10.79 -7.99
N LYS A 23 -55.47 -10.00 -7.01
CA LYS A 23 -56.84 -10.08 -6.48
C LYS A 23 -57.77 -8.94 -6.91
N SER A 24 -57.24 -7.86 -7.52
CA SER A 24 -58.03 -6.65 -7.77
C SER A 24 -58.24 -6.30 -9.24
N GLY A 25 -57.61 -7.03 -10.19
CA GLY A 25 -57.92 -6.95 -11.61
C GLY A 25 -57.76 -5.56 -12.23
N LEU A 26 -56.73 -4.81 -11.83
CA LEU A 26 -56.45 -3.49 -12.40
C LEU A 26 -55.00 -3.30 -12.86
N ASP A 27 -54.92 -2.70 -14.05
CA ASP A 27 -53.74 -2.21 -14.72
C ASP A 27 -53.42 -0.81 -14.20
N ILE A 28 -52.61 -0.73 -13.14
CA ILE A 28 -52.02 0.52 -12.68
C ILE A 28 -50.53 0.43 -13.02
N ASP A 29 -50.10 1.21 -14.02
CA ASP A 29 -48.71 1.31 -14.49
C ASP A 29 -47.80 2.05 -13.48
N VAL A 30 -47.96 1.78 -12.18
CA VAL A 30 -46.99 2.14 -11.15
C VAL A 30 -45.98 1.01 -11.18
N SER A 31 -45.10 1.08 -12.18
CA SER A 31 -44.26 -0.03 -12.56
C SER A 31 -43.54 -0.62 -11.34
N VAL A 32 -43.72 -1.91 -11.14
CA VAL A 32 -42.86 -2.76 -10.30
C VAL A 32 -41.37 -2.53 -10.66
N ASP A 33 -41.09 -1.99 -11.86
CA ASP A 33 -39.79 -1.51 -12.30
C ASP A 33 -39.22 -0.30 -11.52
N MET A 34 -40.03 0.59 -10.91
CA MET A 34 -39.50 1.76 -10.16
C MET A 34 -38.67 1.37 -8.94
N LEU A 35 -39.01 0.23 -8.31
CA LEU A 35 -38.33 -0.28 -7.12
C LEU A 35 -37.37 -1.44 -7.44
N LYS A 36 -37.33 -1.86 -8.70
CA LYS A 36 -36.44 -2.90 -9.20
C LYS A 36 -35.00 -2.43 -9.10
N ASP A 37 -34.13 -3.34 -8.70
CA ASP A 37 -32.69 -3.13 -8.59
C ASP A 37 -32.27 -1.95 -7.67
N ILE A 38 -33.12 -1.56 -6.71
CA ILE A 38 -32.73 -0.61 -5.64
C ILE A 38 -31.75 -1.28 -4.67
N ALA A 39 -31.92 -2.58 -4.43
CA ALA A 39 -31.03 -3.40 -3.64
C ALA A 39 -29.58 -3.25 -4.13
N GLY A 40 -28.66 -2.94 -3.22
CA GLY A 40 -27.24 -2.85 -3.56
C GLY A 40 -26.82 -1.52 -4.22
N LEU A 41 -27.71 -0.59 -4.56
CA LEU A 41 -27.30 0.78 -4.93
C LEU A 41 -26.72 1.56 -3.73
N SER A 42 -26.00 2.65 -4.01
CA SER A 42 -25.52 3.56 -2.97
C SER A 42 -26.69 4.16 -2.20
N LEU A 43 -26.51 4.50 -0.91
CA LEU A 43 -27.59 5.08 -0.11
C LEU A 43 -28.17 6.36 -0.73
N GLY A 44 -27.35 7.16 -1.41
CA GLY A 44 -27.82 8.34 -2.14
C GLY A 44 -28.73 7.99 -3.33
N ASP A 45 -28.36 6.98 -4.11
CA ASP A 45 -29.16 6.52 -5.25
C ASP A 45 -30.46 5.84 -4.78
N GLN A 46 -30.40 5.05 -3.70
CA GLN A 46 -31.59 4.43 -3.12
C GLN A 46 -32.58 5.46 -2.60
N LEU A 47 -32.09 6.47 -1.86
CA LEU A 47 -32.95 7.54 -1.36
C LEU A 47 -33.65 8.26 -2.52
N THR A 48 -32.91 8.55 -3.59
CA THR A 48 -33.46 9.23 -4.78
C THR A 48 -34.59 8.40 -5.41
N ARG A 49 -34.41 7.09 -5.60
CA ARG A 49 -35.44 6.23 -6.18
C ARG A 49 -36.67 6.07 -5.27
N ILE A 50 -36.46 5.94 -3.96
CA ILE A 50 -37.56 5.77 -3.01
C ILE A 50 -38.38 7.05 -2.86
N GLU A 51 -37.74 8.21 -2.80
CA GLU A 51 -38.45 9.49 -2.80
C GLU A 51 -39.20 9.71 -4.12
N SER A 52 -38.62 9.32 -5.26
CA SER A 52 -39.33 9.34 -6.55
C SER A 52 -40.58 8.45 -6.56
N ALA A 53 -40.49 7.23 -6.01
CA ALA A 53 -41.65 6.33 -5.91
C ALA A 53 -42.70 6.88 -4.94
N LYS A 54 -42.27 7.46 -3.82
CA LYS A 54 -43.16 8.12 -2.85
C LYS A 54 -43.93 9.27 -3.49
N SER A 55 -43.25 10.17 -4.21
CA SER A 55 -43.89 11.30 -4.89
C SER A 55 -44.92 10.85 -5.92
N GLU A 56 -44.70 9.71 -6.58
CA GLU A 56 -45.68 9.14 -7.50
C GLU A 56 -46.93 8.63 -6.77
N PHE A 57 -46.78 7.96 -5.62
CA PHE A 57 -47.92 7.58 -4.79
C PHE A 57 -48.68 8.79 -4.22
N GLU A 58 -47.96 9.84 -3.80
CA GLU A 58 -48.59 11.10 -3.35
C GLU A 58 -49.37 11.77 -4.48
N ARG A 59 -48.84 11.75 -5.71
CA ARG A 59 -49.54 12.23 -6.92
C ARG A 59 -50.79 11.42 -7.24
N LEU A 60 -50.79 10.12 -6.96
CA LEU A 60 -52.00 9.29 -7.11
C LEU A 60 -53.05 9.67 -6.08
N LEU A 61 -52.67 9.89 -4.82
CA LEU A 61 -53.57 10.34 -3.75
C LEU A 61 -54.22 11.70 -4.03
N SER A 62 -53.55 12.56 -4.79
CA SER A 62 -54.08 13.87 -5.18
C SER A 62 -55.08 13.82 -6.35
N LYS A 63 -55.33 12.66 -6.97
CA LYS A 63 -56.32 12.53 -8.06
C LYS A 63 -57.73 12.35 -7.50
N ASP A 64 -58.72 13.05 -8.05
CA ASP A 64 -60.12 12.94 -7.60
C ASP A 64 -60.66 11.51 -7.73
N GLU A 65 -60.25 10.78 -8.77
CA GLU A 65 -60.71 9.43 -9.03
C GLU A 65 -60.38 8.44 -7.90
N ILE A 66 -59.22 8.54 -7.26
CA ILE A 66 -58.85 7.63 -6.17
C ILE A 66 -59.62 7.92 -4.87
N ASN A 67 -60.16 9.13 -4.75
CA ASN A 67 -60.89 9.60 -3.58
C ASN A 67 -62.39 9.25 -3.63
N LEU A 68 -62.87 8.63 -4.71
CA LEU A 68 -64.24 8.08 -4.79
C LEU A 68 -64.41 6.90 -3.82
N GLU A 69 -65.59 6.78 -3.18
CA GLU A 69 -65.88 5.70 -2.21
C GLU A 69 -65.65 4.29 -2.79
N LYS A 70 -65.98 4.07 -4.07
CA LYS A 70 -65.74 2.81 -4.78
C LYS A 70 -64.25 2.39 -4.82
N ASN A 71 -63.34 3.34 -4.58
CA ASN A 71 -61.89 3.16 -4.60
C ASN A 71 -61.25 3.19 -3.21
N ALA A 72 -62.01 3.12 -2.11
CA ALA A 72 -61.50 3.20 -0.74
C ALA A 72 -60.34 2.22 -0.44
N ALA A 73 -60.40 0.98 -0.96
CA ALA A 73 -59.32 0.01 -0.82
C ALA A 73 -58.02 0.41 -1.53
N ARG A 74 -58.12 1.13 -2.66
CA ARG A 74 -56.97 1.64 -3.43
C ARG A 74 -56.33 2.83 -2.74
N LYS A 75 -57.16 3.75 -2.20
CA LYS A 75 -56.70 4.87 -1.38
C LYS A 75 -55.91 4.39 -0.17
N ALA A 76 -56.49 3.48 0.64
CA ALA A 76 -55.83 2.93 1.83
C ALA A 76 -54.50 2.21 1.50
N TRP A 77 -54.45 1.49 0.36
CA TRP A 77 -53.21 0.87 -0.10
C TRP A 77 -52.15 1.90 -0.52
N THR A 78 -52.56 2.97 -1.21
CA THR A 78 -51.64 4.03 -1.67
C THR A 78 -51.08 4.81 -0.47
N GLU A 79 -51.92 5.12 0.53
CA GLU A 79 -51.52 5.73 1.80
C GLU A 79 -50.49 4.86 2.55
N GLU A 80 -50.71 3.53 2.60
CA GLU A 80 -49.76 2.59 3.18
C GLU A 80 -48.42 2.57 2.43
N CYS A 81 -48.44 2.66 1.09
CA CYS A 81 -47.22 2.76 0.28
C CYS A 81 -46.42 4.04 0.57
N VAL A 82 -47.09 5.21 0.65
CA VAL A 82 -46.46 6.48 1.03
C VAL A 82 -45.84 6.40 2.42
N ARG A 83 -46.56 5.82 3.38
CA ARG A 83 -46.10 5.63 4.75
C ARG A 83 -44.85 4.75 4.80
N LYS A 84 -44.87 3.60 4.12
CA LYS A 84 -43.73 2.67 4.03
C LYS A 84 -42.52 3.29 3.33
N ALA A 85 -42.73 3.98 2.21
CA ALA A 85 -41.65 4.68 1.52
C ALA A 85 -41.00 5.74 2.43
N SER A 86 -41.80 6.48 3.20
CA SER A 86 -41.32 7.48 4.17
C SER A 86 -40.50 6.85 5.32
N GLU A 87 -40.95 5.71 5.86
CA GLU A 87 -40.19 4.95 6.87
C GLU A 87 -38.81 4.53 6.34
N ILE A 88 -38.78 4.00 5.12
CA ILE A 88 -37.54 3.53 4.48
C ILE A 88 -36.62 4.72 4.18
N ALA A 89 -37.13 5.80 3.59
CA ALA A 89 -36.37 7.00 3.27
C ALA A 89 -35.77 7.64 4.53
N SER A 90 -36.52 7.69 5.64
CA SER A 90 -36.02 8.13 6.94
C SER A 90 -34.86 7.25 7.43
N GLY A 91 -35.00 5.93 7.32
CA GLY A 91 -33.95 4.98 7.66
C GLY A 91 -32.66 5.18 6.84
N ILE A 92 -32.80 5.32 5.52
CA ILE A 92 -31.68 5.57 4.60
C ILE A 92 -31.02 6.92 4.91
N THR A 93 -31.81 7.96 5.15
CA THR A 93 -31.31 9.30 5.50
C THR A 93 -30.44 9.26 6.75
N LYS A 94 -30.88 8.55 7.80
CA LYS A 94 -30.09 8.35 9.02
C LYS A 94 -28.78 7.61 8.77
N SER A 95 -28.82 6.50 8.02
CA SER A 95 -27.60 5.76 7.65
C SER A 95 -26.64 6.62 6.80
N ARG A 96 -27.17 7.40 5.85
CA ARG A 96 -26.38 8.31 5.01
C ARG A 96 -25.74 9.43 5.83
N GLN A 97 -26.47 10.04 6.76
CA GLN A 97 -25.94 11.04 7.68
C GLN A 97 -24.79 10.48 8.52
N ALA A 98 -24.96 9.28 9.08
CA ALA A 98 -23.92 8.61 9.85
C ALA A 98 -22.66 8.33 9.02
N LEU A 99 -22.80 7.85 7.78
CA LEU A 99 -21.67 7.63 6.87
C LEU A 99 -21.04 8.93 6.35
N ASN A 100 -21.82 10.01 6.19
CA ASN A 100 -21.28 11.29 5.78
C ASN A 100 -20.37 11.92 6.85
N ALA A 101 -20.57 11.56 8.12
CA ALA A 101 -19.68 11.95 9.20
C ALA A 101 -18.36 11.14 9.23
N TRP A 102 -18.21 10.10 8.39
CA TRP A 102 -16.96 9.38 8.28
C TRP A 102 -15.92 10.21 7.55
N GLU A 103 -14.67 10.10 8.02
CA GLU A 103 -13.51 10.75 7.41
C GLU A 103 -13.35 10.25 5.97
N SER A 104 -13.00 11.16 5.07
CA SER A 104 -12.77 10.86 3.65
C SER A 104 -11.51 11.58 3.20
N ARG A 105 -10.58 10.84 2.61
CA ARG A 105 -9.34 11.40 2.05
C ARG A 105 -9.29 11.15 0.55
N ALA A 106 -8.58 12.01 -0.16
CA ALA A 106 -8.41 11.91 -1.60
C ALA A 106 -7.60 10.67 -1.97
N VAL A 107 -8.06 9.93 -2.97
CA VAL A 107 -7.30 8.84 -3.59
C VAL A 107 -6.38 9.46 -4.64
N THR A 108 -5.10 9.61 -4.29
CA THR A 108 -4.06 10.16 -5.17
C THR A 108 -3.24 9.05 -5.82
N ASN A 109 -2.65 9.34 -6.98
CA ASN A 109 -1.76 8.43 -7.68
C ASN A 109 -0.30 8.85 -7.46
N GLU A 110 0.26 8.53 -6.28
CA GLU A 110 1.65 8.90 -5.96
C GLU A 110 2.68 8.02 -6.69
N LEU A 111 2.26 6.84 -7.15
CA LEU A 111 3.10 5.90 -7.90
C LEU A 111 2.55 5.82 -9.32
N LYS A 112 3.40 5.89 -10.36
CA LYS A 112 2.97 5.58 -11.74
C LYS A 112 2.37 4.17 -11.73
N ALA A 113 1.03 4.10 -11.76
CA ALA A 113 0.29 2.85 -11.66
C ALA A 113 0.77 1.89 -12.75
N PHE A 114 1.36 0.78 -12.33
CA PHE A 114 1.70 -0.32 -13.23
C PHE A 114 0.41 -0.88 -13.84
N PRO A 115 0.46 -1.48 -15.05
CA PRO A 115 -0.68 -2.17 -15.62
C PRO A 115 -1.23 -3.15 -14.57
N GLY A 116 -2.42 -2.82 -14.04
CA GLY A 116 -3.11 -3.70 -13.10
C GLY A 116 -3.37 -5.05 -13.79
N PRO A 117 -3.32 -6.17 -13.05
CA PRO A 117 -3.52 -7.49 -13.63
C PRO A 117 -4.88 -7.60 -14.32
N ARG A 118 -4.92 -8.17 -15.53
CA ARG A 118 -6.11 -8.36 -16.36
C ARG A 118 -6.95 -7.07 -16.46
N ASP A 119 -8.13 -7.16 -17.06
CA ASP A 119 -9.15 -6.14 -16.86
C ASP A 119 -9.82 -6.31 -15.47
N THR A 120 -9.02 -6.22 -14.40
CA THR A 120 -9.52 -6.31 -13.00
C THR A 120 -9.87 -4.93 -12.47
N HIS A 121 -11.10 -4.78 -11.95
CA HIS A 121 -11.51 -3.63 -11.14
C HIS A 121 -11.57 -4.00 -9.66
N TYR A 122 -11.03 -3.12 -8.82
CA TYR A 122 -10.95 -3.30 -7.37
C TYR A 122 -12.11 -2.57 -6.69
N VAL A 123 -12.93 -3.29 -5.93
CA VAL A 123 -13.93 -2.68 -5.04
C VAL A 123 -13.35 -2.70 -3.63
N VAL A 124 -12.86 -1.53 -3.18
CA VAL A 124 -12.32 -1.36 -1.83
C VAL A 124 -13.45 -0.99 -0.89
N VAL A 125 -13.67 -1.80 0.15
CA VAL A 125 -14.76 -1.66 1.11
C VAL A 125 -14.19 -1.29 2.47
N GLN A 126 -14.28 -0.02 2.83
CA GLN A 126 -13.92 0.48 4.15
C GLN A 126 -15.06 0.17 5.13
N LEU A 127 -14.74 -0.62 6.17
CA LEU A 127 -15.75 -1.16 7.10
C LEU A 127 -15.95 -0.35 8.38
N GLU A 128 -15.05 0.60 8.68
CA GLU A 128 -14.98 1.37 9.93
C GLU A 128 -14.46 2.80 9.70
N ASN A 129 -14.79 3.72 10.61
CA ASN A 129 -14.29 5.11 10.64
C ASN A 129 -13.09 5.28 11.60
N ASP A 130 -12.12 4.40 11.49
CA ASP A 130 -10.85 4.50 12.21
C ASP A 130 -9.76 5.06 11.29
N LEU A 131 -8.88 5.91 11.82
CA LEU A 131 -7.89 6.63 11.01
C LEU A 131 -6.99 5.67 10.21
N LYS A 132 -6.54 4.56 10.84
CA LYS A 132 -5.69 3.56 10.18
C LYS A 132 -6.44 2.83 9.08
N ILE A 133 -7.73 2.58 9.28
CA ILE A 133 -8.60 1.92 8.29
C ILE A 133 -8.90 2.85 7.12
N VAL A 134 -9.11 4.15 7.36
CA VAL A 134 -9.26 5.18 6.32
C VAL A 134 -7.98 5.25 5.48
N GLU A 135 -6.81 5.40 6.12
CA GLU A 135 -5.51 5.48 5.46
C GLU A 135 -5.20 4.25 4.61
N ASN A 136 -5.43 3.06 5.17
CA ASN A 136 -5.21 1.80 4.45
C ASN A 136 -6.16 1.66 3.25
N SER A 137 -7.44 2.01 3.41
CA SER A 137 -8.44 1.93 2.32
C SER A 137 -8.07 2.86 1.16
N VAL A 138 -7.61 4.07 1.47
CA VAL A 138 -7.13 5.03 0.49
C VAL A 138 -5.88 4.51 -0.20
N ALA A 139 -4.88 4.04 0.55
CA ALA A 139 -3.66 3.47 0.00
C ALA A 139 -3.92 2.28 -0.94
N MET A 140 -4.89 1.41 -0.62
CA MET A 140 -5.30 0.29 -1.49
C MET A 140 -5.91 0.81 -2.80
N ALA A 141 -6.83 1.77 -2.73
CA ALA A 141 -7.45 2.36 -3.92
C ALA A 141 -6.43 3.13 -4.79
N SER A 142 -5.48 3.81 -4.15
CA SER A 142 -4.39 4.56 -4.78
C SER A 142 -3.39 3.69 -5.54
N LYS A 143 -3.39 2.37 -5.34
CA LYS A 143 -2.53 1.46 -6.11
C LYS A 143 -2.95 1.37 -7.58
N TYR A 144 -4.26 1.40 -7.84
CA TYR A 144 -4.85 1.38 -9.18
C TYR A 144 -6.04 2.34 -9.25
N PRO A 145 -5.83 3.66 -9.15
CA PRO A 145 -6.90 4.61 -8.87
C PRO A 145 -7.94 4.69 -9.99
N ARG A 146 -7.56 4.40 -11.25
CA ARG A 146 -8.48 4.34 -12.38
C ARG A 146 -9.26 3.02 -12.48
N LYS A 147 -8.76 1.95 -11.84
CA LYS A 147 -9.37 0.61 -11.79
C LYS A 147 -9.90 0.31 -10.39
N SER A 148 -10.21 1.32 -9.58
CA SER A 148 -10.68 1.15 -8.21
C SER A 148 -11.93 1.96 -7.93
N THR A 149 -12.88 1.38 -7.19
CA THR A 149 -13.97 2.07 -6.54
C THR A 149 -13.82 1.90 -5.03
N LEU A 150 -13.71 2.99 -4.29
CA LEU A 150 -13.70 2.98 -2.82
C LEU A 150 -15.09 3.29 -2.30
N ILE A 151 -15.62 2.40 -1.46
CA ILE A 151 -16.88 2.59 -0.75
C ILE A 151 -16.67 2.54 0.76
N GLN A 152 -17.46 3.33 1.48
CA GLN A 152 -17.59 3.24 2.94
C GLN A 152 -18.90 2.58 3.28
N MET A 153 -18.85 1.51 4.07
CA MET A 153 -19.99 0.64 4.33
C MET A 153 -20.29 0.55 5.83
N ASP A 154 -21.55 0.83 6.19
CA ASP A 154 -22.05 0.65 7.55
C ASP A 154 -22.27 -0.83 7.89
N LYS A 155 -22.47 -1.14 9.18
CA LYS A 155 -22.66 -2.54 9.64
C LYS A 155 -23.87 -3.24 9.01
N LYS A 156 -24.83 -2.49 8.45
CA LYS A 156 -26.04 -3.01 7.81
C LYS A 156 -25.86 -3.21 6.30
N GLY A 157 -24.69 -2.87 5.74
CA GLY A 157 -24.41 -2.95 4.30
C GLY A 157 -24.89 -1.74 3.50
N GLY A 158 -25.39 -0.69 4.15
CA GLY A 158 -25.57 0.62 3.51
C GLY A 158 -24.21 1.22 3.20
N TYR A 159 -24.04 1.83 2.03
CA TYR A 159 -22.76 2.42 1.66
C TYR A 159 -22.89 3.74 0.91
N ARG A 160 -21.79 4.51 0.94
CA ARG A 160 -21.54 5.64 0.03
C ARG A 160 -20.29 5.37 -0.80
N ILE A 161 -20.24 5.94 -2.00
CA ILE A 161 -19.05 5.93 -2.84
C ILE A 161 -18.19 7.13 -2.46
N VAL A 162 -16.90 6.88 -2.25
CA VAL A 162 -15.89 7.90 -1.90
C VAL A 162 -14.99 8.20 -3.11
N HIS A 163 -14.67 7.18 -3.91
CA HIS A 163 -13.84 7.32 -5.11
C HIS A 163 -14.28 6.32 -6.18
N GLY A 164 -14.08 6.67 -7.46
CA GLY A 164 -14.30 5.80 -8.61
C GLY A 164 -15.76 5.76 -9.10
N PRO A 165 -16.04 4.93 -10.12
CA PRO A 165 -17.37 4.83 -10.72
C PRO A 165 -18.38 4.18 -9.77
N LYS A 166 -19.67 4.45 -10.03
CA LYS A 166 -20.78 3.70 -9.41
C LYS A 166 -20.60 2.20 -9.69
N LEU A 167 -20.96 1.35 -8.73
CA LEU A 167 -20.73 -0.10 -8.85
C LEU A 167 -21.35 -0.71 -10.12
N HIS A 168 -22.60 -0.34 -10.45
CA HIS A 168 -23.28 -0.79 -11.68
C HIS A 168 -22.72 -0.20 -12.98
N LYS A 169 -21.80 0.77 -12.91
CA LYS A 169 -21.13 1.40 -14.06
C LYS A 169 -19.68 0.94 -14.22
N ILE A 170 -19.21 0.02 -13.39
CA ILE A 170 -17.88 -0.57 -13.56
C ILE A 170 -17.82 -1.26 -14.92
N LYS A 171 -16.74 -1.03 -15.65
CA LYS A 171 -16.45 -1.67 -16.95
C LYS A 171 -15.25 -2.55 -16.76
N ALA A 172 -15.50 -3.77 -16.30
CA ALA A 172 -14.47 -4.78 -16.11
C ALA A 172 -15.13 -6.16 -16.08
N ASP A 173 -14.48 -7.14 -16.69
CA ASP A 173 -14.94 -8.52 -16.61
C ASP A 173 -14.61 -9.14 -15.25
N ASN A 174 -13.54 -8.68 -14.60
CA ASN A 174 -13.07 -9.23 -13.33
C ASN A 174 -13.20 -8.23 -12.18
N ILE A 175 -13.85 -8.62 -11.09
CA ILE A 175 -13.93 -7.84 -9.85
C ILE A 175 -13.16 -8.51 -8.72
N LYS A 176 -12.29 -7.74 -8.05
CA LYS A 176 -11.69 -8.11 -6.75
C LYS A 176 -12.22 -7.20 -5.65
N ILE A 177 -12.88 -7.80 -4.65
CA ILE A 177 -13.44 -7.08 -3.51
C ILE A 177 -12.44 -7.13 -2.34
N LEU A 178 -12.06 -5.96 -1.80
CA LEU A 178 -11.12 -5.84 -0.68
C LEU A 178 -11.87 -5.31 0.54
N PHE A 179 -12.01 -6.13 1.58
CA PHE A 179 -12.60 -5.70 2.85
C PHE A 179 -11.51 -5.18 3.80
N ILE A 180 -11.61 -3.91 4.17
CA ILE A 180 -10.65 -3.20 5.02
C ILE A 180 -11.32 -2.83 6.34
N GLY A 181 -10.86 -3.45 7.42
CA GLY A 181 -11.33 -3.22 8.79
C GLY A 181 -10.41 -3.94 9.77
N HIS A 182 -10.45 -3.55 11.04
CA HIS A 182 -9.71 -4.24 12.10
C HIS A 182 -10.20 -5.68 12.20
N GLY A 183 -9.29 -6.63 12.32
CA GLY A 183 -9.66 -8.01 12.57
C GLY A 183 -9.54 -8.34 14.06
N ASP A 184 -10.38 -9.26 14.51
CA ASP A 184 -10.43 -9.73 15.89
C ASP A 184 -10.44 -11.27 15.87
N ASN A 185 -9.39 -11.87 16.43
CA ASN A 185 -9.22 -13.31 16.44
C ASN A 185 -10.15 -14.00 17.46
N TRP A 186 -10.49 -13.30 18.54
CA TRP A 186 -11.36 -13.84 19.59
C TRP A 186 -12.81 -13.84 19.14
N LEU A 187 -13.27 -12.71 18.62
CA LEU A 187 -14.63 -12.55 18.09
C LEU A 187 -14.79 -13.20 16.72
N LYS A 188 -13.69 -13.57 16.05
CA LYS A 188 -13.65 -14.06 14.67
C LYS A 188 -14.35 -13.10 13.71
N THR A 189 -13.91 -11.84 13.71
CA THR A 189 -14.53 -10.78 12.90
C THR A 189 -13.52 -9.94 12.14
N THR A 190 -14.02 -9.21 11.13
CA THR A 190 -13.32 -8.11 10.47
C THR A 190 -14.24 -6.90 10.36
N GLY A 191 -13.78 -5.72 10.78
CA GLY A 191 -14.61 -4.53 10.94
C GLY A 191 -15.86 -4.78 11.78
N GLY A 192 -15.74 -5.62 12.82
CA GLY A 192 -16.86 -6.07 13.66
C GLY A 192 -17.93 -6.91 12.94
N ARG A 193 -17.59 -7.56 11.80
CA ARG A 193 -18.48 -8.44 11.03
C ARG A 193 -17.99 -9.87 11.04
N THR A 194 -18.90 -10.81 11.24
CA THR A 194 -18.65 -12.25 11.14
C THR A 194 -18.50 -12.70 9.68
N ALA A 195 -18.05 -13.94 9.46
CA ALA A 195 -17.98 -14.54 8.13
C ALA A 195 -19.33 -14.44 7.37
N ASN A 196 -20.45 -14.80 8.03
CA ASN A 196 -21.79 -14.68 7.44
C ASN A 196 -22.16 -13.23 7.10
N GLY A 197 -21.74 -12.25 7.91
CA GLY A 197 -21.93 -10.84 7.60
C GLY A 197 -21.20 -10.42 6.32
N ILE A 198 -19.96 -10.90 6.13
CA ILE A 198 -19.21 -10.68 4.90
C ILE A 198 -19.87 -11.36 3.70
N VAL A 199 -20.34 -12.60 3.84
CA VAL A 199 -21.10 -13.32 2.79
C VAL A 199 -22.31 -12.50 2.35
N ASP A 200 -23.13 -12.03 3.29
CA ASP A 200 -24.30 -11.22 2.97
C ASP A 200 -23.94 -9.90 2.27
N HIS A 201 -22.83 -9.26 2.66
CA HIS A 201 -22.36 -8.05 1.98
C HIS A 201 -21.87 -8.32 0.55
N VAL A 202 -21.12 -9.41 0.33
CA VAL A 202 -20.69 -9.80 -1.02
C VAL A 202 -21.88 -10.14 -1.91
N VAL A 203 -22.88 -10.86 -1.40
CA VAL A 203 -24.12 -11.15 -2.14
C VAL A 203 -24.86 -9.87 -2.52
N ALA A 204 -24.96 -8.90 -1.60
CA ALA A 204 -25.56 -7.60 -1.89
C ALA A 204 -24.77 -6.81 -2.95
N LEU A 205 -23.43 -6.85 -2.90
CA LEU A 205 -22.59 -6.22 -3.91
C LEU A 205 -22.72 -6.93 -5.27
N ARG A 206 -22.81 -8.27 -5.30
CA ARG A 206 -23.04 -9.02 -6.54
C ARG A 206 -24.32 -8.59 -7.26
N GLY A 207 -25.37 -8.27 -6.51
CA GLY A 207 -26.65 -7.81 -7.08
C GLY A 207 -26.60 -6.44 -7.77
N VAL A 208 -25.58 -5.61 -7.52
CA VAL A 208 -25.42 -4.29 -8.15
C VAL A 208 -24.27 -4.23 -9.15
N LEU A 209 -23.31 -5.14 -9.05
CA LEU A 209 -22.21 -5.23 -10.02
C LEU A 209 -22.77 -5.63 -11.38
N PRO A 210 -22.10 -5.24 -12.49
CA PRO A 210 -22.55 -5.61 -13.82
C PRO A 210 -22.68 -7.13 -13.96
N ALA A 211 -23.77 -7.59 -14.59
CA ALA A 211 -24.10 -9.00 -14.68
C ALA A 211 -22.98 -9.82 -15.38
N GLN A 212 -22.35 -9.23 -16.39
CA GLN A 212 -21.25 -9.81 -17.14
C GLN A 212 -19.95 -9.97 -16.33
N SER A 213 -19.77 -9.19 -15.27
CA SER A 213 -18.54 -9.25 -14.46
C SER A 213 -18.55 -10.49 -13.56
N SER A 214 -17.41 -11.14 -13.35
CA SER A 214 -17.19 -12.13 -12.30
C SER A 214 -16.65 -11.49 -11.02
N ILE A 215 -16.81 -12.17 -9.88
CA ILE A 215 -16.08 -11.85 -8.65
C ILE A 215 -14.99 -12.91 -8.51
N ASP A 216 -13.76 -12.65 -8.94
CA ASP A 216 -12.68 -13.65 -8.89
C ASP A 216 -12.09 -13.79 -7.48
N THR A 217 -12.16 -12.74 -6.68
CA THR A 217 -11.57 -12.75 -5.34
C THR A 217 -12.29 -11.85 -4.35
N VAL A 218 -12.46 -12.36 -3.13
CA VAL A 218 -12.79 -11.61 -1.92
C VAL A 218 -11.59 -11.65 -0.96
N ALA A 219 -10.97 -10.51 -0.68
CA ALA A 219 -9.80 -10.43 0.17
C ALA A 219 -10.08 -9.70 1.47
N ILE A 220 -9.93 -10.39 2.60
CA ILE A 220 -10.04 -9.84 3.94
C ILE A 220 -8.66 -9.31 4.35
N LYS A 221 -8.56 -7.99 4.56
CA LYS A 221 -7.28 -7.33 4.83
C LYS A 221 -7.01 -7.07 6.31
N GLY A 222 -7.99 -7.31 7.19
CA GLY A 222 -7.84 -7.13 8.63
C GLY A 222 -6.93 -8.16 9.29
N CYS A 223 -6.32 -7.78 10.42
CA CYS A 223 -5.44 -8.62 11.22
C CYS A 223 -6.17 -9.82 11.83
N LYS A 224 -5.73 -11.06 11.57
CA LYS A 224 -6.17 -12.26 12.31
C LYS A 224 -7.70 -12.34 12.56
N PRO A 225 -8.58 -12.37 11.54
CA PRO A 225 -10.02 -12.48 11.76
C PRO A 225 -10.46 -13.91 12.19
N GLY A 226 -9.51 -14.81 12.49
CA GLY A 226 -9.71 -16.24 12.74
C GLY A 226 -9.15 -17.12 11.61
N ASN A 227 -8.59 -18.27 11.98
CA ASN A 227 -7.91 -19.20 11.05
C ASN A 227 -8.84 -19.70 9.93
N ASP A 228 -10.10 -20.02 10.28
CA ASP A 228 -11.09 -20.53 9.33
C ASP A 228 -11.97 -19.43 8.71
N PHE A 229 -11.75 -18.15 9.03
CA PHE A 229 -12.67 -17.08 8.63
C PHE A 229 -12.91 -17.02 7.11
N SER A 230 -11.83 -17.10 6.32
CA SER A 230 -11.94 -17.11 4.86
C SER A 230 -12.53 -18.41 4.30
N LYS A 231 -12.31 -19.54 4.99
CA LYS A 231 -12.92 -20.84 4.67
C LYS A 231 -14.44 -20.76 4.80
N ASP A 232 -14.91 -20.25 5.95
CA ASP A 232 -16.34 -20.07 6.25
C ASP A 232 -17.01 -19.12 5.24
N VAL A 233 -16.33 -18.03 4.87
CA VAL A 233 -16.82 -17.12 3.83
C VAL A 233 -16.90 -17.81 2.47
N ALA A 234 -15.87 -18.57 2.05
CA ALA A 234 -15.88 -19.29 0.77
C ALA A 234 -17.05 -20.29 0.68
N MET A 235 -17.28 -21.07 1.74
CA MET A 235 -18.40 -22.00 1.83
C MET A 235 -19.76 -21.27 1.78
N GLY A 236 -19.91 -20.18 2.53
CA GLY A 236 -21.13 -19.39 2.55
C GLY A 236 -21.45 -18.73 1.19
N LEU A 237 -20.41 -18.31 0.46
CA LEU A 237 -20.56 -17.77 -0.89
C LEU A 237 -20.96 -18.86 -1.90
N LYS A 238 -20.35 -20.04 -1.84
CA LYS A 238 -20.72 -21.19 -2.68
C LYS A 238 -22.19 -21.58 -2.48
N ALA A 239 -22.68 -21.59 -1.24
CA ALA A 239 -24.09 -21.84 -0.92
C ALA A 239 -25.06 -20.78 -1.49
N ARG A 240 -24.54 -19.63 -1.92
CA ARG A 240 -25.27 -18.53 -2.58
C ARG A 240 -24.95 -18.43 -4.07
N ASN A 241 -24.42 -19.49 -4.68
CA ASN A 241 -24.02 -19.58 -6.09
C ASN A 241 -22.96 -18.54 -6.50
N ILE A 242 -22.08 -18.16 -5.57
CA ILE A 242 -20.91 -17.32 -5.83
C ILE A 242 -19.66 -18.15 -5.54
N GLU A 243 -19.01 -18.64 -6.59
CA GLU A 243 -17.76 -19.38 -6.48
C GLU A 243 -16.58 -18.45 -6.76
N THR A 244 -15.69 -18.28 -5.78
CA THR A 244 -14.61 -17.29 -5.82
C THR A 244 -13.48 -17.69 -4.87
N LYS A 245 -12.30 -17.10 -5.02
CA LYS A 245 -11.22 -17.23 -4.04
C LYS A 245 -11.46 -16.29 -2.87
N VAL A 246 -11.28 -16.76 -1.66
CA VAL A 246 -11.37 -15.95 -0.44
C VAL A 246 -10.07 -16.02 0.33
N SER A 247 -9.52 -14.85 0.68
CA SER A 247 -8.28 -14.79 1.45
C SER A 247 -8.43 -14.05 2.77
N SER A 248 -7.67 -14.46 3.79
CA SER A 248 -7.57 -13.77 5.08
C SER A 248 -6.14 -13.74 5.60
N ARG A 249 -5.85 -12.82 6.53
CA ARG A 249 -4.55 -12.67 7.18
C ARG A 249 -4.48 -13.49 8.46
N LEU A 250 -3.39 -14.22 8.66
CA LEU A 250 -3.12 -15.00 9.86
C LEU A 250 -2.17 -14.29 10.84
N GLY A 251 -1.66 -13.12 10.46
CA GLY A 251 -0.77 -12.28 11.27
C GLY A 251 -1.26 -10.85 11.43
N ILE A 252 -0.44 -10.03 12.10
CA ILE A 252 -0.64 -8.58 12.20
C ILE A 252 -0.38 -7.99 10.81
N SER A 253 -1.37 -7.34 10.23
CA SER A 253 -1.27 -6.77 8.89
C SER A 253 -1.11 -5.26 8.94
N ARG A 254 -0.18 -4.72 8.15
CA ARG A 254 0.00 -3.28 7.96
C ARG A 254 0.12 -2.93 6.49
N SER A 255 -0.39 -1.77 6.10
CA SER A 255 -0.12 -1.17 4.79
C SER A 255 1.12 -0.29 4.85
N GLN A 256 2.04 -0.47 3.91
CA GLN A 256 3.12 0.47 3.63
C GLN A 256 2.63 1.60 2.70
N PRO A 257 3.40 2.72 2.59
CA PRO A 257 3.21 3.69 1.52
C PRO A 257 3.09 3.01 0.16
N GLY A 258 2.15 3.45 -0.68
CA GLY A 258 1.87 2.83 -1.98
C GLY A 258 0.99 1.57 -1.97
N GLY A 259 0.40 1.21 -0.83
CA GLY A 259 -0.61 0.14 -0.75
C GLY A 259 -0.04 -1.28 -0.80
N ARG A 260 1.25 -1.47 -0.51
CA ARG A 260 1.81 -2.81 -0.25
C ARG A 260 1.39 -3.29 1.13
N MET A 261 1.00 -4.55 1.24
CA MET A 261 0.58 -5.15 2.52
C MET A 261 1.69 -6.04 3.06
N MET A 262 2.05 -5.81 4.32
CA MET A 262 2.93 -6.67 5.10
C MET A 262 2.12 -7.48 6.10
N VAL A 263 2.62 -8.66 6.46
CA VAL A 263 2.08 -9.47 7.56
C VAL A 263 3.23 -9.82 8.51
N ASN A 264 3.08 -9.52 9.80
CA ASN A 264 4.14 -9.62 10.81
C ASN A 264 5.43 -8.93 10.32
N ASP A 265 5.27 -7.73 9.76
CA ASP A 265 6.35 -6.90 9.21
C ASP A 265 7.16 -7.53 8.08
N ARG A 266 6.65 -8.64 7.50
CA ARG A 266 7.26 -9.37 6.39
C ARG A 266 6.37 -9.31 5.15
N TYR A 267 7.02 -9.25 3.99
CA TYR A 267 6.31 -9.16 2.71
C TYR A 267 6.05 -10.56 2.17
N HIS A 268 4.85 -10.78 1.63
CA HIS A 268 4.48 -12.04 0.99
C HIS A 268 4.79 -13.30 1.83
N LEU A 269 4.64 -13.18 3.15
CA LEU A 269 4.83 -14.26 4.11
C LEU A 269 3.74 -15.32 3.95
N ASP A 270 4.11 -16.57 3.63
CA ASP A 270 3.19 -17.65 3.27
C ASP A 270 2.25 -18.01 4.44
N GLU A 271 2.80 -18.30 5.62
CA GLU A 271 2.02 -18.57 6.82
C GLU A 271 1.27 -17.34 7.35
N GLY A 272 1.55 -16.14 6.81
CA GLY A 272 0.84 -14.92 7.12
C GLY A 272 -0.51 -14.79 6.41
N LYS A 273 -0.81 -15.66 5.44
CA LYS A 273 -2.01 -15.56 4.60
C LYS A 273 -2.54 -16.94 4.24
N VAL A 274 -3.85 -17.10 4.29
CA VAL A 274 -4.53 -18.27 3.74
C VAL A 274 -5.45 -17.85 2.59
N VAL A 275 -5.59 -18.73 1.59
CA VAL A 275 -6.49 -18.56 0.45
C VAL A 275 -7.29 -19.85 0.28
N TRP A 276 -8.62 -19.73 0.30
CA TRP A 276 -9.55 -20.82 0.07
C TRP A 276 -10.32 -20.58 -1.23
N GLY A 277 -10.71 -21.65 -1.91
CA GLY A 277 -11.60 -21.59 -3.07
C GLY A 277 -12.00 -23.01 -3.47
N TYR A 278 -12.70 -23.14 -4.58
CA TYR A 278 -13.09 -24.46 -5.08
C TYR A 278 -12.21 -24.84 -6.28
N LYS A 279 -11.75 -26.10 -6.29
CA LYS A 279 -11.04 -26.73 -7.41
C LYS A 279 -11.68 -28.09 -7.63
N ASP A 280 -12.09 -28.38 -8.86
CA ASP A 280 -12.73 -29.65 -9.23
C ASP A 280 -13.95 -30.00 -8.35
N GLY A 281 -14.69 -28.97 -7.92
CA GLY A 281 -15.88 -29.10 -7.05
C GLY A 281 -15.58 -29.22 -5.56
N GLU A 282 -14.32 -29.37 -5.15
CA GLU A 282 -13.91 -29.50 -3.75
C GLU A 282 -13.36 -28.19 -3.19
N LEU A 283 -13.62 -27.93 -1.90
CA LEU A 283 -13.04 -26.78 -1.21
C LEU A 283 -11.56 -27.05 -0.94
N THR A 284 -10.68 -26.28 -1.55
CA THR A 284 -9.23 -26.46 -1.49
C THR A 284 -8.54 -25.21 -0.96
N GLN A 285 -7.49 -25.40 -0.17
CA GLN A 285 -6.57 -24.33 0.18
C GLN A 285 -5.59 -24.12 -0.97
N PHE A 286 -5.56 -22.90 -1.51
CA PHE A 286 -4.61 -22.51 -2.55
C PHE A 286 -3.32 -21.99 -1.93
N ASP A 287 -2.26 -22.05 -2.73
CA ASP A 287 -1.00 -21.40 -2.41
C ASP A 287 -1.22 -19.90 -2.04
N PRO A 288 -0.61 -19.39 -0.96
CA PRO A 288 -0.78 -18.00 -0.54
C PRO A 288 -0.45 -17.01 -1.66
N TYR A 289 -1.17 -15.89 -1.68
CA TYR A 289 -1.01 -14.81 -2.68
C TYR A 289 -1.36 -15.18 -4.13
N THR A 290 -1.90 -16.38 -4.39
CA THR A 290 -2.52 -16.73 -5.70
C THR A 290 -3.69 -15.82 -6.08
N ASP A 291 -4.27 -15.12 -5.12
CA ASP A 291 -5.38 -14.18 -5.31
C ASP A 291 -4.94 -12.82 -5.88
N ASP A 292 -3.65 -12.57 -6.13
CA ASP A 292 -3.15 -11.31 -6.72
C ASP A 292 -3.33 -11.20 -8.25
N ASN A 293 -4.23 -12.03 -8.81
CA ASN A 293 -4.75 -12.04 -10.18
C ASN A 293 -3.68 -12.06 -11.29
N TYR A 294 -2.69 -12.93 -11.20
CA TYR A 294 -1.69 -13.07 -12.27
C TYR A 294 -2.32 -13.47 -13.61
N HIS A 295 -1.77 -12.97 -14.72
CA HIS A 295 -2.19 -13.39 -16.06
C HIS A 295 -1.82 -14.84 -16.31
N LEU A 296 -0.59 -15.20 -15.90
CA LEU A 296 0.03 -16.50 -16.07
C LEU A 296 0.84 -16.86 -14.81
N VAL A 297 0.88 -18.16 -14.49
CA VAL A 297 1.80 -18.74 -13.50
C VAL A 297 2.76 -19.66 -14.22
N VAL A 298 4.04 -19.42 -14.00
CA VAL A 298 5.19 -20.11 -14.58
C VAL A 298 5.86 -20.91 -13.48
N SER A 299 6.26 -22.14 -13.78
CA SER A 299 7.09 -22.98 -12.92
C SER A 299 8.15 -23.68 -13.75
N VAL A 300 9.20 -24.16 -13.07
CA VAL A 300 10.26 -24.97 -13.66
C VAL A 300 9.94 -26.45 -13.39
N GLY A 301 9.92 -27.28 -14.43
CA GLY A 301 9.76 -28.73 -14.32
C GLY A 301 10.97 -29.41 -13.68
N GLU A 302 10.83 -30.66 -13.24
CA GLU A 302 11.95 -31.41 -12.65
C GLU A 302 13.14 -31.59 -13.61
N ASP A 303 12.87 -31.58 -14.91
CA ASP A 303 13.84 -31.62 -16.00
C ASP A 303 14.37 -30.23 -16.43
N GLY A 304 13.95 -29.17 -15.74
CA GLY A 304 14.28 -27.78 -16.08
C GLY A 304 13.36 -27.15 -17.14
N SER A 305 12.33 -27.86 -17.62
CA SER A 305 11.42 -27.36 -18.67
C SER A 305 10.48 -26.24 -18.20
N LEU A 306 10.03 -25.40 -19.14
CA LEU A 306 8.97 -24.42 -18.92
C LEU A 306 7.63 -25.11 -18.65
N GLN A 307 7.01 -24.82 -17.50
CA GLN A 307 5.66 -25.29 -17.15
C GLN A 307 4.71 -24.13 -16.94
N LEU A 308 3.52 -24.21 -17.53
CA LEU A 308 2.51 -23.16 -17.52
C LEU A 308 1.19 -23.65 -16.92
N ASN A 309 0.53 -22.80 -16.13
CA ASN A 309 -0.77 -23.15 -15.56
C ASN A 309 -1.95 -23.06 -16.55
N ARG A 310 -1.73 -22.46 -17.73
CA ARG A 310 -2.72 -22.32 -18.82
C ARG A 310 -2.02 -21.97 -20.14
N SER A 311 -2.76 -22.07 -21.25
CA SER A 311 -2.31 -21.59 -22.57
C SER A 311 -2.02 -20.07 -22.57
N ILE A 312 -1.05 -19.67 -23.38
CA ILE A 312 -0.67 -18.28 -23.68
C ILE A 312 -1.43 -17.69 -24.88
N GLU A 313 -2.17 -18.52 -25.63
CA GLU A 313 -2.98 -18.06 -26.75
C GLU A 313 -4.01 -17.02 -26.29
N GLY A 314 -4.11 -15.91 -27.04
CA GLY A 314 -5.02 -14.80 -26.76
C GLY A 314 -4.63 -13.91 -25.59
N LEU A 315 -3.43 -14.07 -25.02
CA LEU A 315 -2.84 -13.06 -24.15
C LEU A 315 -2.38 -11.87 -25.01
N GLU A 316 -2.59 -10.66 -24.50
CA GLU A 316 -2.23 -9.41 -25.18
C GLU A 316 -1.66 -8.40 -24.18
N GLY A 317 -0.74 -7.54 -24.66
CA GLY A 317 -0.24 -6.38 -23.93
C GLY A 317 0.71 -6.70 -22.77
N GLU A 318 0.71 -5.83 -21.75
CA GLU A 318 1.65 -5.88 -20.63
C GLU A 318 1.21 -6.87 -19.53
N LEU A 319 1.84 -8.04 -19.50
CA LEU A 319 1.51 -9.12 -18.59
C LEU A 319 2.15 -8.96 -17.20
N LYS A 320 1.38 -9.45 -16.22
CA LYS A 320 1.81 -9.71 -14.84
C LYS A 320 1.90 -11.20 -14.60
N ILE A 321 3.11 -11.69 -14.42
CA ILE A 321 3.48 -13.10 -14.33
C ILE A 321 3.83 -13.45 -12.89
N ARG A 322 3.42 -14.63 -12.43
CA ARG A 322 3.95 -15.26 -11.23
C ARG A 322 4.92 -16.36 -11.60
N VAL A 323 6.04 -16.45 -10.91
CA VAL A 323 7.06 -17.47 -11.13
C VAL A 323 7.27 -18.26 -9.85
N MET A 324 7.22 -19.59 -9.95
CA MET A 324 7.75 -20.50 -8.93
C MET A 324 9.18 -20.81 -9.34
N ALA A 325 10.16 -20.24 -8.62
CA ALA A 325 11.55 -20.29 -9.03
C ALA A 325 12.24 -21.62 -8.70
N SER A 326 13.22 -21.95 -9.54
CA SER A 326 14.34 -22.86 -9.21
C SER A 326 15.57 -22.00 -8.89
N ASP A 327 16.77 -22.53 -9.08
CA ASP A 327 17.99 -21.73 -9.18
C ASP A 327 17.86 -20.61 -10.23
N PHE A 328 18.71 -19.59 -10.09
CA PHE A 328 18.60 -18.37 -10.90
C PHE A 328 18.76 -18.63 -12.40
N ASP A 329 19.75 -19.44 -12.80
CA ASP A 329 20.08 -19.63 -14.22
C ASP A 329 18.97 -20.41 -14.93
N THR A 330 18.46 -21.47 -14.31
CA THR A 330 17.32 -22.23 -14.83
C THR A 330 16.06 -21.36 -14.89
N THR A 331 15.79 -20.57 -13.85
CA THR A 331 14.62 -19.67 -13.83
C THR A 331 14.71 -18.62 -14.93
N LEU A 332 15.89 -18.05 -15.17
CA LEU A 332 16.12 -17.10 -16.25
C LEU A 332 15.93 -17.75 -17.62
N ALA A 333 16.42 -18.97 -17.82
CA ALA A 333 16.29 -19.70 -19.08
C ALA A 333 14.81 -19.93 -19.43
N VAL A 334 14.02 -20.42 -18.46
CA VAL A 334 12.57 -20.64 -18.61
C VAL A 334 11.81 -19.34 -18.91
N LEU A 335 12.19 -18.22 -18.28
CA LEU A 335 11.56 -16.92 -18.56
C LEU A 335 11.90 -16.40 -19.97
N LYS A 336 13.13 -16.60 -20.44
CA LYS A 336 13.50 -16.27 -21.83
C LYS A 336 12.78 -17.15 -22.83
N GLU A 337 12.62 -18.44 -22.53
CA GLU A 337 11.85 -19.35 -23.35
C GLU A 337 10.39 -18.86 -23.47
N LEU A 338 9.77 -18.48 -22.34
CA LEU A 338 8.43 -17.89 -22.35
C LEU A 338 8.40 -16.60 -23.18
N GLU A 339 9.35 -15.67 -22.99
CA GLU A 339 9.43 -14.42 -23.77
C GLU A 339 9.39 -14.68 -25.28
N ASN A 340 10.11 -15.70 -25.74
CA ASN A 340 10.15 -16.08 -27.15
C ASN A 340 8.89 -16.80 -27.66
N GLN A 341 8.06 -17.34 -26.75
CA GLN A 341 6.81 -18.03 -27.09
C GLN A 341 5.58 -17.11 -26.99
N LEU A 342 5.70 -15.94 -26.35
CA LEU A 342 4.58 -15.03 -26.18
C LEU A 342 4.02 -14.56 -27.54
N PRO A 343 2.69 -14.32 -27.64
CA PRO A 343 2.10 -13.71 -28.83
C PRO A 343 2.73 -12.36 -29.16
N ASP A 344 2.63 -11.96 -30.43
CA ASP A 344 3.05 -10.63 -30.87
C ASP A 344 2.39 -9.52 -30.02
N ASP A 345 3.09 -8.40 -29.84
CA ASP A 345 2.66 -7.26 -29.02
C ASP A 345 2.37 -7.58 -27.53
N THR A 346 2.82 -8.74 -27.04
CA THR A 346 2.70 -9.16 -25.64
C THR A 346 4.05 -9.12 -24.94
N SER A 347 4.10 -8.61 -23.70
CA SER A 347 5.36 -8.50 -22.95
C SER A 347 5.19 -8.85 -21.46
N MET A 348 6.27 -9.30 -20.82
CA MET A 348 6.29 -9.56 -19.38
C MET A 348 6.61 -8.28 -18.59
N ALA A 349 5.65 -7.35 -18.46
CA ALA A 349 5.90 -6.07 -17.79
C ALA A 349 6.13 -6.18 -16.27
N GLN A 350 5.58 -7.21 -15.61
CA GLN A 350 5.73 -7.46 -14.18
C GLN A 350 5.97 -8.94 -13.90
N ILE A 351 7.03 -9.25 -13.17
CA ILE A 351 7.43 -10.60 -12.81
C ILE A 351 7.53 -10.69 -11.28
N ASN A 352 6.63 -11.48 -10.68
CA ASN A 352 6.62 -11.77 -9.25
C ASN A 352 7.13 -13.19 -9.00
N ILE A 353 8.26 -13.31 -8.33
CA ILE A 353 9.00 -14.55 -8.15
C ILE A 353 8.86 -15.01 -6.71
N LYS A 354 8.22 -16.17 -6.55
CA LYS A 354 8.21 -16.92 -5.30
C LYS A 354 9.42 -17.83 -5.31
N MET A 355 10.40 -17.53 -4.45
CA MET A 355 11.58 -18.38 -4.25
C MET A 355 11.22 -19.64 -3.46
N GLY A 356 12.05 -20.67 -3.59
CA GLY A 356 11.97 -21.91 -2.80
C GLY A 356 13.10 -22.00 -1.78
N ASP A 357 13.37 -23.22 -1.33
CA ASP A 357 14.50 -23.52 -0.45
C ASP A 357 15.75 -23.94 -1.26
N GLY A 358 16.90 -24.09 -0.59
CA GLY A 358 18.13 -24.57 -1.23
C GLY A 358 18.63 -23.63 -2.32
N SER A 359 18.87 -24.14 -3.53
CA SER A 359 19.34 -23.34 -4.66
C SER A 359 18.31 -22.31 -5.15
N ALA A 360 17.03 -22.49 -4.83
CA ALA A 360 15.97 -21.56 -5.17
C ALA A 360 15.88 -20.36 -4.21
N ASP A 361 16.56 -20.39 -3.05
CA ASP A 361 16.73 -19.22 -2.19
C ASP A 361 17.95 -18.41 -2.66
N TRP A 362 17.70 -17.47 -3.57
CA TRP A 362 18.75 -16.65 -4.18
C TRP A 362 19.45 -15.73 -3.17
N TYR A 363 18.79 -15.38 -2.06
CA TYR A 363 19.44 -14.63 -1.00
C TYR A 363 20.40 -15.52 -0.23
N ALA A 364 19.96 -16.71 0.20
CA ALA A 364 20.81 -17.61 0.97
C ALA A 364 22.07 -18.04 0.19
N THR A 365 21.94 -18.20 -1.12
CA THR A 365 23.02 -18.66 -2.01
C THR A 365 24.01 -17.55 -2.40
N HIS A 366 23.58 -16.28 -2.47
CA HIS A 366 24.41 -15.20 -3.01
C HIS A 366 24.61 -14.00 -2.06
N GLY A 367 24.00 -14.03 -0.87
CA GLY A 367 23.98 -12.89 0.04
C GLY A 367 23.22 -11.69 -0.53
N ALA A 368 23.16 -10.60 0.23
CA ALA A 368 22.32 -9.46 -0.11
C ALA A 368 22.77 -8.73 -1.40
N PHE A 369 24.08 -8.56 -1.59
CA PHE A 369 24.65 -7.93 -2.80
C PHE A 369 24.40 -8.79 -4.04
N GLY A 370 24.75 -10.07 -3.98
CA GLY A 370 24.55 -10.98 -5.10
C GLY A 370 23.08 -11.10 -5.48
N TYR A 371 22.19 -11.22 -4.48
CA TYR A 371 20.74 -11.21 -4.71
C TYR A 371 20.26 -9.93 -5.42
N SER A 372 20.79 -8.77 -5.04
CA SER A 372 20.46 -7.50 -5.72
C SER A 372 20.93 -7.48 -7.18
N ILE A 373 22.08 -8.08 -7.49
CA ILE A 373 22.64 -8.20 -8.85
C ILE A 373 21.75 -9.12 -9.68
N LEU A 374 21.33 -10.27 -9.14
CA LEU A 374 20.45 -11.21 -9.82
C LEU A 374 19.13 -10.56 -10.23
N VAL A 375 18.45 -9.88 -9.29
CA VAL A 375 17.19 -9.17 -9.55
C VAL A 375 17.39 -8.02 -10.54
N THR A 376 18.53 -7.33 -10.47
CA THR A 376 18.92 -6.30 -11.44
C THR A 376 19.06 -6.87 -12.85
N ASN A 377 19.82 -7.95 -12.98
CA ASN A 377 20.09 -8.60 -14.25
C ASN A 377 18.82 -9.13 -14.88
N LEU A 378 17.93 -9.74 -14.08
CA LEU A 378 16.65 -10.24 -14.58
C LEU A 378 15.77 -9.12 -15.12
N SER A 379 15.62 -8.04 -14.36
CA SER A 379 14.84 -6.86 -14.77
C SER A 379 15.39 -6.22 -16.06
N ASN A 380 16.71 -6.06 -16.15
CA ASN A 380 17.34 -5.46 -17.32
C ASN A 380 17.25 -6.38 -18.56
N ARG A 381 17.40 -7.70 -18.40
CA ARG A 381 17.39 -8.66 -19.51
C ARG A 381 15.99 -8.86 -20.10
N LEU A 382 14.96 -8.83 -19.28
CA LEU A 382 13.56 -9.03 -19.69
C LEU A 382 12.78 -7.71 -19.83
N ASN A 383 13.44 -6.57 -19.65
CA ASN A 383 12.83 -5.24 -19.62
C ASN A 383 11.56 -5.18 -18.74
N ALA A 384 11.65 -5.76 -17.54
CA ALA A 384 10.50 -6.04 -16.69
C ALA A 384 10.67 -5.47 -15.28
N ASN A 385 9.56 -5.12 -14.63
CA ASN A 385 9.56 -4.89 -13.19
C ASN A 385 9.65 -6.24 -12.47
N VAL A 386 10.66 -6.42 -11.63
CA VAL A 386 10.91 -7.69 -10.94
C VAL A 386 10.70 -7.51 -9.44
N LEU A 387 10.01 -8.47 -8.85
CA LEU A 387 9.85 -8.62 -7.41
C LEU A 387 10.10 -10.08 -7.06
N ALA A 388 11.18 -10.37 -6.33
CA ALA A 388 11.48 -11.70 -5.81
C ALA A 388 11.32 -11.70 -4.29
N TYR A 389 10.75 -12.77 -3.73
CA TYR A 389 10.51 -12.87 -2.29
C TYR A 389 10.74 -14.29 -1.78
N SER A 390 11.27 -14.38 -0.56
CA SER A 390 11.46 -15.64 0.16
C SER A 390 10.21 -15.94 1.00
N PRO A 391 9.41 -16.97 0.65
CA PRO A 391 8.20 -17.32 1.38
C PRO A 391 8.46 -18.19 2.61
N SER A 392 9.58 -18.92 2.64
CA SER A 392 9.83 -20.08 3.50
C SER A 392 10.54 -19.75 4.81
N SER A 393 10.74 -20.78 5.64
CA SER A 393 11.49 -20.75 6.90
C SER A 393 12.98 -20.42 6.71
N GLY A 394 13.66 -20.07 7.81
CA GLY A 394 15.07 -19.69 7.81
C GLY A 394 15.30 -18.19 8.04
N PRO A 395 16.56 -17.75 8.06
CA PRO A 395 16.93 -16.38 8.42
C PRO A 395 16.37 -15.32 7.44
N ASN A 396 16.12 -15.71 6.18
CA ASN A 396 15.72 -14.78 5.11
C ASN A 396 14.21 -14.75 4.85
N ARG A 397 13.45 -15.47 5.68
CA ARG A 397 11.99 -15.59 5.58
C ARG A 397 11.31 -14.22 5.41
N GLY A 398 10.47 -14.04 4.40
CA GLY A 398 9.72 -12.80 4.19
C GLY A 398 10.57 -11.59 3.76
N SER A 399 11.86 -11.80 3.48
CA SER A 399 12.69 -10.85 2.75
C SER A 399 12.29 -10.81 1.28
N TYR A 400 12.54 -9.69 0.62
CA TYR A 400 12.23 -9.52 -0.78
C TYR A 400 13.19 -8.54 -1.43
N ALA A 401 13.40 -8.73 -2.74
CA ALA A 401 14.05 -7.77 -3.58
C ALA A 401 13.08 -7.24 -4.64
N SER A 402 13.17 -5.96 -4.96
CA SER A 402 12.40 -5.38 -6.04
C SER A 402 13.20 -4.38 -6.86
N ARG A 403 12.92 -4.37 -8.16
CA ARG A 403 13.46 -3.41 -9.11
C ARG A 403 12.39 -3.04 -10.13
N TYR A 404 12.17 -1.75 -10.29
CA TYR A 404 11.39 -1.23 -11.40
C TYR A 404 12.31 -0.95 -12.59
N VAL A 405 11.77 -1.00 -13.80
CA VAL A 405 12.51 -0.70 -15.03
C VAL A 405 13.15 0.70 -14.90
N HIS A 406 14.46 0.77 -15.10
CA HIS A 406 15.30 1.97 -14.90
C HIS A 406 15.32 2.57 -13.48
N GLY A 407 14.86 1.84 -12.46
CA GLY A 407 14.87 2.26 -11.06
C GLY A 407 16.08 1.75 -10.28
N VAL A 408 16.08 2.01 -8.97
CA VAL A 408 17.03 1.40 -8.02
C VAL A 408 16.58 -0.02 -7.64
N THR A 409 17.51 -0.85 -7.20
CA THR A 409 17.18 -2.16 -6.64
C THR A 409 17.05 -2.05 -5.13
N ARG A 410 15.98 -2.57 -4.56
CA ARG A 410 15.74 -2.59 -3.11
C ARG A 410 15.75 -4.02 -2.61
N VAL A 411 16.38 -4.28 -1.47
CA VAL A 411 16.30 -5.55 -0.73
C VAL A 411 15.82 -5.22 0.68
N GLU A 412 14.65 -5.71 1.06
CA GLU A 412 13.93 -5.29 2.27
C GLU A 412 13.36 -6.51 3.01
N GLY A 413 12.88 -6.28 4.24
CA GLY A 413 12.39 -7.37 5.11
C GLY A 413 13.52 -8.17 5.76
N LEU A 414 14.69 -7.55 5.93
CA LEU A 414 15.86 -8.13 6.59
C LEU A 414 15.84 -7.81 8.08
N GLU A 415 16.43 -8.68 8.89
CA GLU A 415 16.49 -8.54 10.34
C GLU A 415 17.84 -9.07 10.87
N THR A 416 18.49 -8.31 11.75
CA THR A 416 19.70 -8.75 12.45
C THR A 416 19.71 -8.20 13.87
N ASN A 417 19.92 -9.06 14.88
CA ASN A 417 19.93 -8.67 16.29
C ASN A 417 18.72 -7.80 16.71
N GLY A 418 17.52 -8.10 16.19
CA GLY A 418 16.29 -7.34 16.46
C GLY A 418 16.16 -6.01 15.70
N LEU A 419 17.16 -5.61 14.90
CA LEU A 419 17.08 -4.46 14.00
C LEU A 419 16.50 -4.90 12.65
N ALA A 420 15.33 -4.36 12.30
CA ALA A 420 14.78 -4.49 10.95
C ALA A 420 15.47 -3.50 10.01
N TYR A 421 15.89 -3.96 8.82
CA TYR A 421 16.55 -3.08 7.87
C TYR A 421 16.27 -3.43 6.40
N GLY A 422 16.62 -2.50 5.52
CA GLY A 422 16.61 -2.66 4.08
C GLY A 422 17.85 -2.04 3.43
N LEU A 423 18.10 -2.43 2.19
CA LEU A 423 19.24 -2.03 1.38
C LEU A 423 18.72 -1.46 0.06
N VAL A 424 19.28 -0.33 -0.36
CA VAL A 424 18.96 0.30 -1.65
C VAL A 424 20.23 0.42 -2.47
N PHE A 425 20.22 -0.14 -3.67
CA PHE A 425 21.36 -0.19 -4.58
C PHE A 425 21.15 0.72 -5.78
N TYR A 426 21.99 1.76 -5.90
CA TYR A 426 21.94 2.76 -6.96
C TYR A 426 22.84 2.40 -8.14
N ASP A 427 22.33 2.57 -9.36
CA ASP A 427 23.08 2.32 -10.61
C ASP A 427 24.15 3.38 -10.89
N ALA A 428 23.92 4.63 -10.51
CA ALA A 428 24.66 5.81 -10.99
C ALA A 428 25.38 6.61 -9.89
N ASN A 429 25.48 6.11 -8.66
CA ASN A 429 26.18 6.88 -7.62
C ASN A 429 27.69 6.87 -7.90
N THR A 430 28.30 8.06 -7.97
CA THR A 430 29.74 8.23 -8.19
C THR A 430 30.56 8.01 -6.92
N SER A 431 29.94 8.05 -5.73
CA SER A 431 30.59 7.75 -4.47
C SER A 431 30.32 6.32 -4.01
N SER A 432 31.36 5.65 -3.55
CA SER A 432 31.38 4.25 -3.12
C SER A 432 30.69 4.00 -1.78
N TYR A 433 30.27 5.07 -1.10
CA TYR A 433 29.92 5.08 0.32
C TYR A 433 28.66 4.30 0.67
N VAL A 434 28.62 3.79 1.90
CA VAL A 434 27.39 3.30 2.52
C VAL A 434 26.76 4.44 3.29
N THR A 435 25.49 4.74 3.04
CA THR A 435 24.83 5.87 3.72
C THR A 435 23.51 5.48 4.37
N PHE A 436 23.23 6.02 5.55
CA PHE A 436 21.94 5.85 6.21
C PHE A 436 21.53 7.10 7.00
N SER A 437 20.22 7.30 7.14
CA SER A 437 19.66 8.33 8.03
C SER A 437 19.36 7.71 9.39
N TYR A 438 19.88 8.31 10.46
CA TYR A 438 19.60 7.95 11.83
C TYR A 438 18.49 8.83 12.40
N GLN A 439 17.44 8.18 12.85
CA GLN A 439 16.46 8.76 13.77
C GLN A 439 16.42 7.90 15.05
N LYS A 440 16.42 8.56 16.21
CA LYS A 440 16.27 7.90 17.51
C LYS A 440 14.93 7.16 17.59
N ASP A 441 14.93 5.99 18.21
CA ASP A 441 13.74 5.14 18.39
C ASP A 441 13.08 4.68 17.07
N GLN A 442 13.81 4.78 15.95
CA GLN A 442 13.30 4.39 14.64
C GLN A 442 13.21 2.85 14.52
N PRO A 443 12.04 2.30 14.16
CA PRO A 443 11.80 0.85 14.18
C PRO A 443 12.47 0.08 13.03
N SER A 444 12.93 0.78 11.99
CA SER A 444 13.58 0.15 10.83
C SER A 444 14.54 1.10 10.14
N LEU A 445 15.63 0.59 9.59
CA LEU A 445 16.68 1.39 8.96
C LEU A 445 16.86 1.06 7.46
N ILE A 446 17.24 2.04 6.65
CA ILE A 446 17.59 1.83 5.24
C ILE A 446 19.04 2.23 5.03
N TYR A 447 19.83 1.29 4.51
CA TYR A 447 21.20 1.53 4.05
C TYR A 447 21.22 1.70 2.53
N ASN A 448 21.91 2.71 2.05
CA ASN A 448 22.09 2.99 0.64
C ASN A 448 23.50 2.54 0.23
N PHE A 449 23.58 1.86 -0.90
CA PHE A 449 24.80 1.29 -1.47
C PHE A 449 24.94 1.74 -2.93
N ALA A 450 26.18 1.98 -3.35
CA ALA A 450 26.51 1.91 -4.77
C ALA A 450 26.50 0.44 -5.22
N LYS A 451 26.12 0.17 -6.48
CA LYS A 451 26.22 -1.19 -7.05
C LYS A 451 27.65 -1.66 -7.30
N ARG A 452 28.61 -0.73 -7.31
CA ARG A 452 30.03 -1.06 -7.37
C ARG A 452 30.54 -1.33 -5.95
N PRO A 453 31.49 -2.26 -5.76
CA PRO A 453 32.07 -2.52 -4.44
C PRO A 453 32.57 -1.20 -3.81
N ASN A 454 32.30 -1.02 -2.51
CA ASN A 454 32.76 0.16 -1.78
C ASN A 454 34.29 0.12 -1.66
N THR A 455 35.02 0.72 -2.60
CA THR A 455 36.49 0.78 -2.56
C THR A 455 37.00 1.72 -1.47
N ASP A 456 36.23 2.76 -1.15
CA ASP A 456 36.64 3.82 -0.22
C ASP A 456 36.39 3.45 1.24
N LYS A 457 35.57 2.41 1.49
CA LYS A 457 35.22 1.90 2.82
C LYS A 457 34.75 3.00 3.78
N VAL A 458 33.93 3.94 3.31
CA VAL A 458 33.34 4.99 4.16
C VAL A 458 31.87 4.68 4.46
N ILE A 459 31.46 4.89 5.72
CA ILE A 459 30.06 4.86 6.17
C ILE A 459 29.64 6.26 6.60
N ILE A 460 28.59 6.78 5.99
CA ILE A 460 28.03 8.10 6.31
C ILE A 460 26.70 7.93 7.04
N ALA A 461 26.61 8.45 8.26
CA ALA A 461 25.37 8.56 9.01
C ALA A 461 24.86 10.00 9.02
N ILE A 462 23.60 10.20 8.64
CA ILE A 462 22.94 11.51 8.72
C ILE A 462 22.05 11.53 9.96
N ILE A 463 22.35 12.38 10.95
CA ILE A 463 21.55 12.49 12.17
C ILE A 463 20.35 13.40 11.90
N GLU A 464 19.14 12.84 11.85
CA GLU A 464 17.90 13.55 11.54
C GLU A 464 17.04 13.86 12.78
N SER A 465 17.44 13.40 13.97
CA SER A 465 16.73 13.64 15.23
C SER A 465 17.41 14.69 16.12
N ASP A 466 16.62 15.30 17.01
CA ASP A 466 17.07 16.26 18.03
C ASP A 466 17.88 15.62 19.18
N SER A 467 17.97 14.30 19.18
CA SER A 467 18.73 13.54 20.18
C SER A 467 19.24 12.24 19.56
N TYR A 468 20.12 11.55 20.27
CA TYR A 468 20.68 10.27 19.85
C TYR A 468 20.86 9.32 21.03
N SER A 469 21.06 8.03 20.70
CA SER A 469 21.51 7.01 21.62
C SER A 469 22.84 6.45 21.15
N LYS A 470 23.86 6.52 22.02
CA LYS A 470 25.20 5.96 21.75
C LYS A 470 25.13 4.49 21.36
N GLN A 471 24.33 3.70 22.09
CA GLN A 471 24.19 2.26 21.86
C GLN A 471 23.48 1.95 20.55
N GLU A 472 22.35 2.62 20.26
CA GLU A 472 21.64 2.39 19.00
C GLU A 472 22.52 2.75 17.79
N LEU A 473 23.27 3.84 17.89
CA LEU A 473 24.14 4.30 16.81
C LEU A 473 25.29 3.30 16.60
N LEU A 474 25.89 2.80 17.68
CA LEU A 474 26.89 1.73 17.64
C LEU A 474 26.36 0.47 16.96
N GLU A 475 25.15 0.02 17.31
CA GLU A 475 24.52 -1.17 16.72
C GLU A 475 24.25 -1.00 15.22
N LYS A 476 23.79 0.18 14.80
CA LYS A 476 23.57 0.52 13.39
C LYS A 476 24.88 0.54 12.60
N PHE A 477 25.95 1.11 13.15
CA PHE A 477 27.26 1.05 12.51
C PHE A 477 27.83 -0.37 12.45
N LYS A 478 27.73 -1.16 13.53
CA LYS A 478 28.13 -2.59 13.51
C LYS A 478 27.38 -3.36 12.42
N CYS A 479 26.08 -3.09 12.26
CA CYS A 479 25.28 -3.68 11.19
C CYS A 479 25.79 -3.27 9.80
N ALA A 480 26.06 -1.98 9.56
CA ALA A 480 26.62 -1.50 8.30
C ALA A 480 28.00 -2.12 7.99
N ILE A 481 28.87 -2.21 9.01
CA ILE A 481 30.19 -2.84 8.93
C ILE A 481 30.07 -4.31 8.52
N ASN A 482 29.19 -5.07 9.17
CA ASN A 482 28.97 -6.49 8.87
C ASN A 482 28.41 -6.73 7.46
N LEU A 483 27.70 -5.75 6.89
CA LEU A 483 27.18 -5.83 5.53
C LEU A 483 28.29 -5.65 4.48
N MET A 484 29.46 -5.11 4.84
CA MET A 484 30.57 -4.88 3.91
C MET A 484 31.66 -5.95 4.08
N ASP A 485 32.11 -6.54 2.98
CA ASP A 485 33.26 -7.46 2.98
C ASP A 485 34.57 -6.67 3.21
N GLY A 486 35.06 -6.62 4.45
CA GLY A 486 36.43 -6.16 4.77
C GLY A 486 36.57 -5.39 6.07
N ALA A 487 37.80 -5.40 6.62
CA ALA A 487 38.16 -4.62 7.81
C ALA A 487 38.59 -3.18 7.44
N ALA A 488 38.32 -2.27 8.37
CA ALA A 488 38.59 -0.82 8.40
C ALA A 488 37.68 0.06 7.55
N PHE A 489 36.91 0.90 8.25
CA PHE A 489 36.01 1.90 7.70
C PHE A 489 36.34 3.26 8.27
N GLU A 490 36.17 4.32 7.48
CA GLU A 490 36.00 5.65 8.06
C GLU A 490 34.52 5.88 8.32
N ILE A 491 34.19 6.49 9.45
CA ILE A 491 32.83 6.89 9.76
C ILE A 491 32.72 8.40 9.67
N GLU A 492 31.78 8.85 8.84
CA GLU A 492 31.39 10.26 8.77
C GLU A 492 30.00 10.45 9.38
N ILE A 493 29.87 11.46 10.23
CA ILE A 493 28.61 11.83 10.87
C ILE A 493 28.20 13.21 10.39
N VAL A 494 27.06 13.31 9.72
CA VAL A 494 26.49 14.58 9.30
C VAL A 494 25.56 15.11 10.39
N THR A 495 26.02 16.17 11.06
CA THR A 495 25.41 16.83 12.21
C THR A 495 24.52 17.99 11.73
N LYS A 496 23.40 17.67 11.09
CA LYS A 496 22.45 18.69 10.56
C LYS A 496 21.72 19.49 11.64
N ASN A 497 21.85 19.10 12.91
CA ASN A 497 21.03 19.59 14.00
C ASN A 497 21.86 20.40 15.02
N ASP A 498 21.39 21.62 15.31
CA ASP A 498 21.95 22.55 16.29
C ASP A 498 21.54 22.25 17.74
N LYS A 499 20.54 21.39 17.94
CA LYS A 499 20.03 21.02 19.28
C LYS A 499 20.88 20.02 20.05
N ILE A 500 21.79 19.32 19.38
CA ILE A 500 22.80 18.46 20.04
C ILE A 500 24.03 19.32 20.31
N SER A 501 24.48 19.35 21.57
CA SER A 501 25.59 20.21 21.96
C SER A 501 26.92 19.77 21.35
N VAL A 502 27.89 20.69 21.29
CA VAL A 502 29.27 20.39 20.86
C VAL A 502 29.86 19.25 21.68
N ASP A 503 29.69 19.29 23.01
CA ASP A 503 30.23 18.31 23.93
C ASP A 503 29.56 16.94 23.76
N ASP A 504 28.26 16.92 23.44
CA ASP A 504 27.56 15.70 23.13
C ASP A 504 28.07 15.05 21.84
N TYR A 505 28.36 15.83 20.80
CA TYR A 505 28.97 15.32 19.57
C TYR A 505 30.41 14.84 19.79
N LYS A 506 31.22 15.57 20.59
CA LYS A 506 32.56 15.10 21.02
C LYS A 506 32.45 13.75 21.73
N ALA A 507 31.52 13.62 22.66
CA ALA A 507 31.29 12.39 23.40
C ALA A 507 30.74 11.25 22.52
N MET A 508 30.04 11.57 21.42
CA MET A 508 29.57 10.63 20.41
C MET A 508 30.73 10.09 19.57
N VAL A 509 31.52 10.97 18.94
CA VAL A 509 32.62 10.54 18.04
C VAL A 509 33.69 9.77 18.82
N SER A 510 34.02 10.19 20.04
CA SER A 510 34.95 9.45 20.90
C SER A 510 34.42 8.07 21.27
N PHE A 511 33.13 7.98 21.60
CA PHE A 511 32.52 6.70 21.95
C PHE A 511 32.56 5.74 20.75
N LEU A 512 32.10 6.18 19.57
CA LEU A 512 32.09 5.34 18.37
C LEU A 512 33.50 4.92 17.95
N SER A 513 34.46 5.84 17.93
CA SER A 513 35.85 5.54 17.58
C SER A 513 36.44 4.46 18.48
N ARG A 514 36.22 4.58 19.80
CA ARG A 514 36.70 3.62 20.79
C ARG A 514 36.04 2.25 20.65
N GLU A 515 34.73 2.19 20.47
CA GLU A 515 33.98 0.92 20.46
C GLU A 515 34.06 0.18 19.12
N LEU A 516 34.34 0.90 18.02
CA LEU A 516 34.46 0.32 16.68
C LEU A 516 35.91 0.21 16.20
N HIS A 517 36.86 0.82 16.92
CA HIS A 517 38.28 0.88 16.55
C HIS A 517 38.50 1.44 15.14
N VAL A 518 37.84 2.57 14.85
CA VAL A 518 37.90 3.24 13.54
C VAL A 518 38.00 4.75 13.69
N ARG A 519 38.46 5.42 12.63
CA ARG A 519 38.42 6.88 12.54
C ARG A 519 36.98 7.37 12.42
N VAL A 520 36.62 8.37 13.23
CA VAL A 520 35.30 9.00 13.20
C VAL A 520 35.44 10.50 13.00
N GLU A 521 34.67 11.01 12.05
CA GLU A 521 34.63 12.42 11.68
C GLU A 521 33.20 12.98 11.76
N ALA A 522 33.08 14.27 12.05
CA ALA A 522 31.81 15.00 12.04
C ALA A 522 31.84 16.18 11.07
N TYR A 523 30.75 16.32 10.31
CA TYR A 523 30.52 17.33 9.29
C TYR A 523 29.17 17.99 9.51
N ASN A 524 29.00 19.28 9.20
CA ASN A 524 27.68 19.94 9.31
C ASN A 524 26.77 19.58 8.13
N THR A 525 27.36 19.36 6.95
CA THR A 525 26.63 19.04 5.71
C THR A 525 27.42 18.03 4.88
N CYS A 526 26.72 17.29 4.00
CA CYS A 526 27.36 16.31 3.11
C CYS A 526 28.28 16.95 2.05
N THR A 527 28.26 18.28 1.90
CA THR A 527 29.08 19.02 0.93
C THR A 527 30.32 19.63 1.55
N GLN A 528 30.46 19.55 2.87
CA GLN A 528 31.61 20.09 3.59
C GLN A 528 32.83 19.20 3.34
N THR A 529 33.97 19.81 3.03
CA THR A 529 35.20 19.08 2.64
C THR A 529 36.17 18.85 3.79
N LYS A 530 35.92 19.42 4.97
CA LYS A 530 36.76 19.28 6.17
C LYS A 530 35.89 19.02 7.39
N PRO A 531 36.22 18.03 8.22
CA PRO A 531 35.45 17.76 9.42
C PRO A 531 35.64 18.89 10.45
N TRP A 532 34.63 19.11 11.28
CA TRP A 532 34.74 20.01 12.44
C TRP A 532 35.04 19.26 13.74
N LEU A 533 34.85 17.94 13.77
CA LEU A 533 35.43 17.02 14.76
C LEU A 533 36.09 15.83 14.06
N SER A 534 37.24 15.38 14.56
CA SER A 534 37.85 14.12 14.12
C SER A 534 38.59 13.43 15.26
N ILE A 535 38.55 12.11 15.28
CA ILE A 535 39.29 11.28 16.24
C ILE A 535 39.68 9.93 15.62
N ASN A 536 40.93 9.51 15.76
CA ASN A 536 41.37 8.16 15.41
C ASN A 536 41.18 7.20 16.60
N SER A 537 41.28 5.88 16.37
CA SER A 537 41.07 4.87 17.42
C SER A 537 42.05 4.98 18.59
N ASP A 538 43.26 5.48 18.32
CA ASP A 538 44.38 5.50 19.26
C ASP A 538 44.56 6.88 19.92
N ASP A 539 43.76 7.86 19.51
CA ASP A 539 43.83 9.22 20.02
C ASP A 539 43.15 9.33 21.39
N SER A 540 43.77 10.10 22.30
CA SER A 540 43.20 10.35 23.64
C SER A 540 42.25 11.55 23.70
N GLN A 541 42.24 12.41 22.67
CA GLN A 541 41.43 13.63 22.61
C GLN A 541 40.87 13.84 21.20
N VAL A 542 39.67 14.44 21.13
CA VAL A 542 39.02 14.82 19.87
C VAL A 542 39.67 16.09 19.33
N THR A 543 40.02 16.09 18.04
CA THR A 543 40.43 17.31 17.33
C THR A 543 39.19 18.12 16.95
N GLU A 544 39.19 19.42 17.23
CA GLU A 544 38.08 20.33 16.99
C GLU A 544 38.51 21.50 16.09
N ASP A 545 37.75 21.75 15.02
CA ASP A 545 37.87 22.93 14.14
C ASP A 545 36.53 23.67 14.09
N LEU A 546 36.32 24.58 15.05
CA LEU A 546 35.12 25.42 15.09
C LEU A 546 35.03 26.39 13.90
N GLY A 547 36.15 26.72 13.23
CA GLY A 547 36.14 27.52 12.01
C GLY A 547 35.43 26.80 10.87
N ALA A 548 35.63 25.49 10.76
CA ALA A 548 34.90 24.62 9.83
C ALA A 548 33.41 24.48 10.20
N ARG A 549 33.02 24.70 11.46
CA ARG A 549 31.62 24.68 11.91
C ARG A 549 30.83 25.92 11.50
N HIS A 550 31.42 27.11 11.61
CA HIS A 550 30.72 28.37 11.33
C HIS A 550 30.60 28.71 9.85
N LEU A 551 31.44 28.15 8.97
CA LEU A 551 31.39 28.43 7.53
C LEU A 551 30.09 27.95 6.86
N SER A 552 29.35 26.99 7.44
CA SER A 552 28.03 26.56 6.94
C SER A 552 26.85 27.46 7.35
N GLU A 553 27.05 28.40 8.27
CA GLU A 553 26.01 29.35 8.74
C GLU A 553 26.03 30.68 7.95
N THR A 554 26.96 30.84 7.01
CA THR A 554 27.12 32.11 6.28
C THR A 554 26.12 32.26 5.13
N THR A 555 25.12 33.13 5.33
CA THR A 555 24.37 33.75 4.24
C THR A 555 25.33 34.50 3.30
N PRO A 556 25.04 34.64 1.99
CA PRO A 556 25.86 35.43 1.08
C PRO A 556 26.02 36.84 1.65
N TYR A 557 27.27 37.33 1.71
CA TYR A 557 27.69 38.64 2.23
C TYR A 557 26.59 39.71 2.07
N GLN A 558 25.96 40.11 3.17
CA GLN A 558 25.23 41.39 3.18
C GLN A 558 26.27 42.50 3.28
N ASP A 559 26.66 43.07 2.15
CA ASP A 559 27.45 44.29 2.08
C ASP A 559 26.67 45.47 2.69
N LYS A 560 26.67 45.56 4.03
CA LYS A 560 26.43 46.84 4.71
C LYS A 560 27.76 47.53 4.85
N LYS A 561 27.96 48.61 4.09
CA LYS A 561 29.09 49.54 4.25
C LYS A 561 29.27 49.86 5.74
N ILE A 562 30.38 49.43 6.31
CA ILE A 562 30.69 49.62 7.73
C ILE A 562 30.98 51.10 8.06
N GLN A 563 31.24 51.95 7.06
CA GLN A 563 31.44 53.39 7.24
C GLN A 563 30.93 54.20 6.04
N SER A 564 30.23 55.31 6.31
CA SER A 564 29.84 56.30 5.31
C SER A 564 31.02 57.27 5.10
N TRP A 565 31.71 57.13 3.96
CA TRP A 565 32.84 57.99 3.55
C TRP A 565 32.40 59.37 3.05
N GLU A 566 31.11 59.69 3.12
CA GLU A 566 30.54 60.91 2.54
C GLU A 566 30.82 62.17 3.38
N ASN A 567 31.18 62.03 4.66
CA ASN A 567 31.52 63.15 5.55
C ASN A 567 32.81 62.85 6.34
N LEU A 568 33.97 63.04 5.72
CA LEU A 568 35.24 63.03 6.44
C LEU A 568 35.35 64.25 7.35
N THR A 569 35.83 64.07 8.58
CA THR A 569 36.10 65.21 9.48
C THR A 569 37.32 65.99 8.99
N GLN A 570 37.43 67.26 9.40
CA GLN A 570 38.60 68.09 9.05
C GLN A 570 39.92 67.46 9.52
N GLU A 571 39.90 66.77 10.66
CA GLU A 571 41.07 66.07 11.19
C GLU A 571 41.48 64.88 10.31
N GLN A 572 40.51 64.11 9.80
CA GLN A 572 40.76 62.99 8.86
C GLN A 572 41.28 63.51 7.51
N THR A 573 40.73 64.63 7.03
CA THR A 573 41.18 65.30 5.80
C THR A 573 42.63 65.81 5.95
N ASN A 574 42.96 66.39 7.11
CA ASN A 574 44.32 66.86 7.38
C ASN A 574 45.31 65.69 7.47
N LYS A 575 44.93 64.56 8.07
CA LYS A 575 45.77 63.35 8.12
C LYS A 575 46.01 62.76 6.73
N LEU A 576 44.97 62.65 5.90
CA LEU A 576 45.10 62.17 4.52
C LEU A 576 45.96 63.10 3.65
N THR A 577 45.83 64.43 3.84
CA THR A 577 46.67 65.41 3.14
C THR A 577 48.13 65.30 3.57
N THR A 578 48.39 65.09 4.86
CA THR A 578 49.75 64.92 5.40
C THR A 578 50.39 63.60 4.91
N GLU A 579 49.62 62.52 4.84
CA GLU A 579 50.07 61.22 4.29
C GLU A 579 50.35 61.31 2.78
N SER A 580 49.50 61.99 2.02
CA SER A 580 49.65 62.23 0.58
C SER A 580 50.93 63.00 0.23
N GLN A 581 51.39 63.89 1.11
CA GLN A 581 52.64 64.63 0.93
C GLN A 581 53.91 63.84 1.25
N LYS A 582 53.81 62.71 1.98
CA LYS A 582 54.97 61.84 2.27
C LYS A 582 55.41 61.00 1.07
N THR A 583 54.64 60.98 -0.01
CA THR A 583 54.90 60.20 -1.23
C THR A 583 55.18 61.06 -2.47
N LYS A 584 55.65 62.30 -2.29
CA LYS A 584 56.26 63.11 -3.36
C LYS A 584 57.75 63.32 -3.15
#